data_AF-A0A2C9LUY2-F1
#
_entry.id   AF-A0A2C9LUY2-F1
#
_cell.length_a   1.000
_cell.length_b   1.000
_cell.length_c   1.000
_cell.angle_alpha   90.00
_cell.angle_beta   90.00
_cell.angle_gamma   90.00
#
_symmetry.space_group_name_H-M   'P 1'
#
loop_
_entity.id
_entity.type
_entity.pdbx_description
1 polymer ?
#
loop_
_entity_poly.entity_id
_entity_poly.type
_entity_poly.pdbx_seq_one_letter_code
_entity_poly.pdbx_strand_id
1 'polypeptide(L)'
;YNSTAYNSTAYYSTAYNSTAYNCTAYNSTAYNSTAYNSTAYNSTAYNSTAYNSTAYSSTAYNSTAYSSTAYNSTAYSSTAYNSTAYNSTAYNSTAYNSTAYNFTTYNSTAYNSTTPLPTTLQPTTSQLQLPQPTVSQRTSPLLTTSHPRTPLPTAPQPFFSNS
;
A
#
# COMPACT_ATOMS: atom_id res chain seq x y z
N TYR A 1 6.41 25.83 -0.87
CA TYR A 1 4.99 26.17 -0.62
C TYR A 1 4.53 25.47 0.63
N ASN A 2 5.02 25.91 1.79
CA ASN A 2 4.53 25.43 3.07
C ASN A 2 3.10 25.93 3.25
N SER A 3 2.24 25.11 3.83
CA SER A 3 0.84 25.48 4.00
C SER A 3 0.32 24.90 5.30
N THR A 4 -0.45 25.71 6.00
CA THR A 4 -1.24 25.26 7.14
C THR A 4 -2.69 25.61 6.89
N ALA A 5 -3.55 24.59 6.91
CA ALA A 5 -4.99 24.74 6.72
C ALA A 5 -5.72 24.35 8.00
N TYR A 6 -6.73 25.14 8.36
CA TYR A 6 -7.60 24.89 9.50
C TYR A 6 -9.05 24.84 9.03
N ASN A 7 -9.80 23.86 9.52
CA ASN A 7 -11.25 23.74 9.32
C ASN A 7 -11.65 23.92 7.85
N SER A 8 -10.95 23.23 6.97
CA SER A 8 -11.10 23.39 5.52
C SER A 8 -12.01 22.31 4.95
N THR A 9 -12.98 22.74 4.15
CA THR A 9 -13.87 21.84 3.41
C THR A 9 -13.74 22.08 1.92
N ALA A 10 -13.46 21.03 1.16
CA ALA A 10 -13.44 21.06 -0.30
C ALA A 10 -14.48 20.09 -0.85
N TYR A 11 -15.29 20.52 -1.82
CA TYR A 11 -16.38 19.70 -2.37
C TYR A 11 -16.04 18.97 -3.66
N TYR A 12 -15.26 19.64 -4.52
CA TYR A 12 -14.74 19.11 -5.76
C TYR A 12 -13.36 19.71 -5.93
N SER A 13 -12.36 18.85 -5.93
CA SER A 13 -10.96 19.28 -6.07
C SER A 13 -10.28 18.37 -7.06
N THR A 14 -9.68 18.99 -8.07
CA THR A 14 -8.82 18.27 -9.01
C THR A 14 -7.45 18.94 -9.02
N ALA A 15 -6.43 18.14 -8.72
CA ALA A 15 -5.04 18.59 -8.70
C ALA A 15 -4.24 17.85 -9.78
N TYR A 16 -3.46 18.60 -10.55
CA TYR A 16 -2.55 18.07 -11.56
C TYR A 16 -1.12 18.49 -11.23
N ASN A 17 -0.18 17.54 -11.31
CA ASN A 17 1.26 17.76 -11.19
C ASN A 17 1.63 18.61 -9.96
N SER A 18 0.96 18.34 -8.84
CA SER A 18 1.05 19.18 -7.65
C SER A 18 2.18 18.69 -6.75
N THR A 19 3.02 19.62 -6.29
CA THR A 19 4.07 19.34 -5.30
C THR A 19 3.86 20.19 -4.06
N ALA A 20 3.81 19.53 -2.91
CA ALA A 20 3.59 20.16 -1.62
C ALA A 20 4.75 19.85 -0.66
N TYR A 21 5.14 20.82 0.15
CA TYR A 21 6.22 20.69 1.13
C TYR A 21 5.73 21.21 2.48
N ASN A 22 6.01 20.49 3.56
CA ASN A 22 5.70 20.89 4.94
C ASN A 22 4.26 21.38 5.08
N CYS A 23 3.32 20.47 4.78
CA CYS A 23 1.90 20.77 4.85
C CYS A 23 1.31 20.24 6.15
N THR A 24 0.54 21.08 6.82
CA THR A 24 -0.22 20.68 8.00
C THR A 24 -1.68 21.01 7.81
N ALA A 25 -2.55 20.03 8.03
CA ALA A 25 -4.00 20.20 7.90
C ALA A 25 -4.69 19.80 9.21
N TYR A 26 -5.56 20.67 9.70
CA TYR A 26 -6.39 20.43 10.87
C TYR A 26 -7.86 20.43 10.48
N ASN A 27 -8.60 19.40 10.91
CA ASN A 27 -10.04 19.26 10.70
C ASN A 27 -10.43 19.49 9.24
N SER A 28 -9.83 18.69 8.35
CA SER A 28 -10.03 18.85 6.92
C SER A 28 -11.02 17.82 6.39
N THR A 29 -11.99 18.28 5.61
CA THR A 29 -12.96 17.43 4.92
C THR A 29 -12.86 17.62 3.43
N ALA A 30 -12.69 16.54 2.68
CA ALA A 30 -12.66 16.57 1.24
C ALA A 30 -13.73 15.63 0.67
N TYR A 31 -14.54 16.15 -0.24
CA TYR A 31 -15.44 15.38 -1.08
C TYR A 31 -14.88 15.35 -2.50
N ASN A 32 -15.09 14.23 -3.19
CA ASN A 32 -14.83 14.05 -4.62
C ASN A 32 -13.50 14.66 -5.07
N SER A 33 -12.41 14.15 -4.50
CA SER A 33 -11.08 14.66 -4.77
C SER A 33 -10.33 13.74 -5.73
N THR A 34 -9.78 14.33 -6.79
CA THR A 34 -8.98 13.62 -7.78
C THR A 34 -7.59 14.23 -7.88
N ALA A 35 -6.57 13.40 -7.77
CA ALA A 35 -5.17 13.82 -7.87
C ALA A 35 -4.43 13.06 -8.96
N TYR A 36 -3.77 13.82 -9.83
CA TYR A 36 -2.86 13.31 -10.86
C TYR A 36 -1.44 13.77 -10.56
N ASN A 37 -0.51 12.81 -10.51
CA ASN A 37 0.92 13.06 -10.29
C ASN A 37 1.18 14.01 -9.11
N SER A 38 0.72 13.63 -7.92
CA SER A 38 0.92 14.44 -6.72
C SER A 38 2.11 13.94 -5.91
N THR A 39 2.96 14.87 -5.50
CA THR A 39 4.08 14.59 -4.58
C THR A 39 3.94 15.43 -3.33
N ALA A 40 4.05 14.79 -2.16
CA ALA A 40 4.00 15.49 -0.88
C ALA A 40 5.23 15.12 -0.02
N TYR A 41 5.86 16.15 0.52
CA TYR A 41 6.98 16.03 1.45
C TYR A 41 6.57 16.58 2.81
N ASN A 42 6.79 15.81 3.88
CA ASN A 42 6.51 16.18 5.26
C ASN A 42 5.05 16.67 5.42
N SER A 43 4.11 15.73 5.35
CA SER A 43 2.69 16.04 5.48
C SER A 43 2.17 15.54 6.82
N THR A 44 1.48 16.42 7.56
CA THR A 44 0.80 16.07 8.79
C THR A 44 -0.68 16.42 8.70
N ALA A 45 -1.54 15.45 9.00
CA ALA A 45 -2.97 15.62 8.96
C ALA A 45 -3.59 15.23 10.31
N TYR A 46 -4.40 16.12 10.87
CA TYR A 46 -5.17 15.89 12.09
C TYR A 46 -6.66 15.92 11.76
N ASN A 47 -7.39 14.89 12.19
CA ASN A 47 -8.84 14.76 12.01
C ASN A 47 -9.26 15.01 10.56
N SER A 48 -8.81 14.12 9.67
CA SER A 48 -9.08 14.27 8.24
C SER A 48 -10.11 13.27 7.76
N THR A 49 -11.10 13.76 7.02
CA THR A 49 -12.14 12.92 6.41
C THR A 49 -12.12 13.11 4.90
N ALA A 50 -12.08 12.00 4.16
CA ALA A 50 -12.13 12.01 2.71
C ALA A 50 -13.26 11.12 2.20
N TYR A 51 -14.08 11.67 1.31
CA TYR A 51 -15.14 10.95 0.60
C TYR A 51 -14.83 10.92 -0.90
N ASN A 52 -14.87 9.73 -1.49
CA ASN A 52 -14.66 9.49 -2.92
C ASN A 52 -13.34 10.13 -3.40
N SER A 53 -12.22 9.53 -3.00
CA SER A 53 -10.89 10.02 -3.37
C SER A 53 -10.24 9.11 -4.40
N THR A 54 -9.73 9.70 -5.48
CA THR A 54 -9.00 8.98 -6.52
C THR A 54 -7.62 9.56 -6.73
N ALA A 55 -6.59 8.73 -6.65
CA ALA A 55 -5.21 9.11 -6.93
C ALA A 55 -4.60 8.22 -8.02
N TYR A 56 -4.16 8.82 -9.12
CA TYR A 56 -3.58 8.06 -10.24
C TYR A 56 -2.10 7.76 -10.04
N SER A 57 -1.33 8.76 -9.63
CA SER A 57 0.06 8.60 -9.24
C SER A 57 0.32 9.53 -8.06
N SER A 58 0.72 8.94 -6.94
CA SER A 58 0.99 9.69 -5.72
C SER A 58 2.27 9.20 -5.06
N THR A 59 3.11 10.14 -4.65
CA THR A 59 4.30 9.85 -3.83
C THR A 59 4.24 10.68 -2.57
N ALA A 60 4.42 10.04 -1.43
CA ALA A 60 4.43 10.70 -0.13
C ALA A 60 5.69 10.34 0.67
N TYR A 61 6.35 11.36 1.19
CA TYR A 61 7.52 11.24 2.06
C TYR A 61 7.20 11.81 3.44
N ASN A 62 7.51 11.04 4.50
CA ASN A 62 7.34 11.43 5.89
C ASN A 62 5.91 11.93 6.17
N SER A 63 4.93 11.05 6.00
CA SER A 63 3.53 11.39 6.21
C SER A 63 3.06 10.90 7.58
N THR A 64 2.38 11.77 8.31
CA THR A 64 1.74 11.41 9.58
C THR A 64 0.27 11.78 9.55
N ALA A 65 -0.59 10.81 9.86
CA ALA A 65 -2.03 11.03 9.97
C ALA A 65 -2.53 10.64 11.36
N TYR A 66 -3.26 11.55 11.99
CA TYR A 66 -3.96 11.34 13.24
C TYR A 66 -5.47 11.39 13.01
N SER A 67 -6.17 10.31 13.36
CA SER A 67 -7.62 10.18 13.23
C SER A 67 -8.07 10.48 11.80
N SER A 68 -7.83 9.53 10.91
CA SER A 68 -8.16 9.68 9.49
C SER A 68 -9.25 8.71 9.07
N THR A 69 -10.29 9.23 8.42
CA THR A 69 -11.36 8.40 7.86
C THR A 69 -11.45 8.58 6.35
N ALA A 70 -11.45 7.47 5.62
CA ALA A 70 -11.56 7.48 4.17
C ALA A 70 -12.72 6.58 3.71
N TYR A 71 -13.59 7.12 2.87
CA TYR A 71 -14.68 6.41 2.22
C TYR A 71 -14.45 6.37 0.71
N ASN A 72 -14.56 5.18 0.12
CA ASN A 72 -14.42 4.94 -1.32
C ASN A 72 -13.14 5.56 -1.87
N SER A 73 -12.00 4.96 -1.54
CA SER A 73 -10.68 5.46 -1.96
C SER A 73 -10.07 4.53 -2.99
N THR A 74 -9.62 5.10 -4.11
CA THR A 74 -8.94 4.37 -5.18
C THR A 74 -7.57 4.96 -5.44
N ALA A 75 -6.52 4.15 -5.36
CA ALA A 75 -5.17 4.52 -5.73
C ALA A 75 -4.64 3.59 -6.82
N TYR A 76 -4.13 4.13 -7.94
CA TYR A 76 -3.62 3.31 -9.04
C TYR A 76 -2.12 3.04 -8.98
N SER A 77 -1.36 4.03 -8.54
CA SER A 77 0.06 3.92 -8.25
C SER A 77 0.36 4.82 -7.07
N SER A 78 0.79 4.21 -5.96
CA SER A 78 1.12 4.94 -4.76
C SER A 78 2.44 4.47 -4.20
N THR A 79 3.28 5.41 -3.81
CA THR A 79 4.52 5.11 -3.08
C THR A 79 4.58 5.95 -1.82
N ALA A 80 4.79 5.30 -0.68
CA ALA A 80 4.89 5.96 0.61
C ALA A 80 6.21 5.58 1.30
N TYR A 81 6.90 6.59 1.83
CA TYR A 81 8.12 6.43 2.62
C TYR A 81 7.92 7.04 4.02
N ASN A 82 8.23 6.28 5.06
CA ASN A 82 8.14 6.70 6.46
C ASN A 82 6.75 7.26 6.78
N SER A 83 5.74 6.40 6.68
CA SER A 83 4.36 6.80 6.91
C SER A 83 3.86 6.23 8.23
N THR A 84 3.25 7.09 9.04
CA THR A 84 2.66 6.71 10.32
C THR A 84 1.20 7.12 10.37
N ALA A 85 0.35 6.18 10.76
CA ALA A 85 -1.08 6.40 10.86
C ALA A 85 -1.61 5.99 12.24
N TYR A 86 -2.40 6.86 12.87
CA TYR A 86 -3.05 6.61 14.16
C TYR A 86 -4.55 6.71 14.01
N ASN A 87 -5.28 5.71 14.51
CA ASN A 87 -6.75 5.67 14.51
C ASN A 87 -7.32 5.88 13.09
N SER A 88 -6.87 5.06 12.15
CA SER A 88 -7.28 5.16 10.75
C SER A 88 -8.42 4.21 10.42
N THR A 89 -9.46 4.71 9.77
CA THR A 89 -10.57 3.87 9.29
C THR A 89 -10.75 4.04 7.80
N ALA A 90 -10.82 2.93 7.07
CA ALA A 90 -11.00 2.93 5.62
C ALA A 90 -12.17 2.04 5.21
N TYR A 91 -13.05 2.55 4.34
CA TYR A 91 -14.17 1.82 3.76
C TYR A 91 -14.02 1.78 2.24
N ASN A 92 -14.21 0.59 1.65
CA ASN A 92 -14.17 0.38 0.20
C ASN A 92 -12.91 0.98 -0.43
N SER A 93 -11.74 0.52 0.03
CA SER A 93 -10.46 1.00 -0.47
C SER A 93 -9.87 0.03 -1.49
N THR A 94 -9.48 0.56 -2.65
CA THR A 94 -8.81 -0.20 -3.70
C THR A 94 -7.46 0.43 -3.98
N ALA A 95 -6.39 -0.36 -3.91
CA ALA A 95 -5.06 0.14 -4.24
C ALA A 95 -4.34 -0.81 -5.21
N TYR A 96 -4.01 -0.31 -6.39
CA TYR A 96 -3.17 -0.97 -7.37
C TYR A 96 -1.72 -0.48 -7.22
N ASN A 97 -0.76 -1.35 -7.53
CA ASN A 97 0.68 -1.03 -7.59
C ASN A 97 1.13 -0.09 -6.45
N SER A 98 0.91 -0.52 -5.22
CA SER A 98 1.22 0.26 -4.03
C SER A 98 2.45 -0.29 -3.33
N THR A 99 3.39 0.61 -3.04
CA THR A 99 4.65 0.29 -2.37
C THR A 99 4.80 1.16 -1.14
N ALA A 100 5.13 0.54 -0.01
CA ALA A 100 5.33 1.25 1.25
C ALA A 100 6.64 0.82 1.92
N TYR A 101 7.40 1.81 2.37
CA TYR A 101 8.65 1.65 3.11
C TYR A 101 8.49 2.29 4.49
N ASN A 102 8.84 1.56 5.55
CA ASN A 102 8.70 2.00 6.94
C ASN A 102 7.30 2.53 7.26
N PHE A 103 6.32 1.64 7.15
CA PHE A 103 4.93 1.97 7.47
C PHE A 103 4.58 1.47 8.87
N THR A 104 4.00 2.34 9.70
CA THR A 104 3.53 1.98 11.03
C THR A 104 2.09 2.43 11.19
N THR A 105 1.24 1.56 11.74
CA THR A 105 -0.16 1.87 11.96
C THR A 105 -0.64 1.41 13.32
N TYR A 106 -1.43 2.26 13.97
CA TYR A 106 -1.98 2.01 15.29
C TYR A 106 -3.50 2.17 15.24
N ASN A 107 -4.23 1.18 15.74
CA ASN A 107 -5.71 1.16 15.76
C ASN A 107 -6.31 1.44 14.38
N SER A 108 -5.94 0.61 13.39
CA SER A 108 -6.43 0.77 12.03
C SER A 108 -7.48 -0.27 11.70
N THR A 109 -8.59 0.17 11.12
CA THR A 109 -9.67 -0.71 10.67
C THR A 109 -9.92 -0.50 9.19
N ALA A 110 -10.08 -1.59 8.43
CA ALA A 110 -10.39 -1.52 7.01
C ALA A 110 -11.54 -2.47 6.66
N TYR A 111 -12.50 -1.97 5.89
CA TYR A 111 -13.65 -2.72 5.40
C TYR A 111 -13.65 -2.74 3.87
N ASN A 112 -13.87 -3.90 3.26
CA ASN A 112 -13.88 -4.10 1.80
C ASN A 112 -12.63 -3.51 1.13
N SER A 113 -11.46 -3.91 1.62
CA SER A 113 -10.18 -3.46 1.05
C SER A 113 -9.64 -4.46 0.04
N THR A 114 -9.30 -3.98 -1.17
CA THR A 114 -8.73 -4.79 -2.24
C THR A 114 -7.37 -4.24 -2.64
N THR A 115 -6.33 -5.05 -2.46
CA THR A 115 -4.94 -4.68 -2.83
C THR A 115 -4.28 -5.85 -3.56
N PRO A 116 -4.28 -5.88 -4.90
CA PRO A 116 -3.49 -6.84 -5.65
C PRO A 116 -1.99 -6.60 -5.39
N LEU A 117 -1.37 -7.56 -4.69
CA LEU A 117 0.06 -7.70 -4.42
C LEU A 117 0.78 -6.43 -3.87
N PRO A 118 0.70 -6.15 -2.55
CA PRO A 118 1.51 -5.09 -1.95
C PRO A 118 2.98 -5.52 -1.87
N THR A 119 3.89 -4.66 -2.36
CA THR A 119 5.32 -4.83 -2.09
C THR A 119 5.64 -4.01 -0.84
N THR A 120 5.71 -4.67 0.31
CA THR A 120 6.18 -4.07 1.57
C THR A 120 7.59 -4.55 1.84
N LEU A 121 8.52 -3.64 2.14
CA LEU A 121 9.95 -3.98 2.22
C LEU A 121 10.58 -3.81 3.61
N GLN A 122 9.83 -3.65 4.71
CA GLN A 122 10.36 -3.62 6.10
C GLN A 122 9.24 -3.60 7.19
N PRO A 123 9.53 -3.69 8.52
CA PRO A 123 8.62 -4.29 9.50
C PRO A 123 7.35 -3.48 9.75
N THR A 124 6.21 -4.14 9.50
CA THR A 124 4.88 -3.69 9.91
C THR A 124 4.70 -3.94 11.40
N THR A 125 4.51 -2.90 12.20
CA THR A 125 3.98 -3.06 13.56
C THR A 125 2.50 -2.66 13.52
N SER A 126 1.61 -3.66 13.53
CA SER A 126 0.16 -3.49 13.68
C SER A 126 -0.23 -4.02 15.05
N GLN A 127 -0.97 -3.23 15.84
CA GLN A 127 -1.67 -3.75 17.02
C GLN A 127 -3.17 -3.50 16.92
N LEU A 128 -3.90 -4.60 17.16
CA LEU A 128 -5.35 -4.86 17.16
C LEU A 128 -6.07 -4.87 15.79
N GLN A 129 -6.55 -6.05 15.40
CA GLN A 129 -7.42 -6.31 14.25
C GLN A 129 -8.54 -7.30 14.64
N LEU A 130 -9.81 -6.92 14.43
CA LEU A 130 -10.94 -7.85 14.27
C LEU A 130 -11.46 -7.78 12.80
N PRO A 131 -12.00 -8.89 12.23
CA PRO A 131 -11.83 -9.21 10.81
C PRO A 131 -13.08 -9.09 9.93
N GLN A 132 -12.92 -8.87 8.61
CA GLN A 132 -13.87 -9.20 7.50
C GLN A 132 -13.12 -9.29 6.14
N PRO A 133 -13.66 -9.98 5.11
CA PRO A 133 -12.93 -10.91 4.25
C PRO A 133 -12.03 -10.23 3.20
N THR A 134 -10.79 -10.71 3.13
CA THR A 134 -9.80 -10.32 2.12
C THR A 134 -9.92 -11.26 0.92
N VAL A 135 -10.31 -10.76 -0.26
CA VAL A 135 -10.20 -11.52 -1.51
C VAL A 135 -8.79 -11.33 -2.05
N SER A 136 -7.94 -12.34 -1.91
CA SER A 136 -6.57 -12.35 -2.44
C SER A 136 -6.56 -13.15 -3.76
N GLN A 137 -6.39 -12.48 -4.91
CA GLN A 137 -6.14 -13.19 -6.17
C GLN A 137 -4.66 -13.55 -6.26
N ARG A 138 -4.36 -14.85 -6.24
CA ARG A 138 -3.01 -15.41 -6.38
C ARG A 138 -2.78 -15.82 -7.83
N THR A 139 -1.88 -15.15 -8.54
CA THR A 139 -1.23 -15.72 -9.73
C THR A 139 0.07 -16.39 -9.28
N SER A 140 0.19 -17.69 -9.55
CA SER A 140 1.36 -18.51 -9.21
C SER A 140 2.57 -18.10 -10.06
N PRO A 141 3.76 -17.87 -9.47
CA PRO A 141 4.98 -17.80 -10.26
C PRO A 141 5.36 -19.21 -10.76
N LEU A 142 5.68 -19.32 -12.06
CA LEU A 142 6.17 -20.54 -12.69
C LEU A 142 7.42 -21.02 -11.95
N LEU A 143 7.39 -22.21 -11.33
CA LEU A 143 8.60 -22.85 -10.81
C LEU A 143 9.44 -23.34 -11.99
N THR A 144 10.59 -22.72 -12.22
CA THR A 144 11.66 -23.34 -13.00
C THR A 144 12.31 -24.42 -12.14
N THR A 145 12.06 -25.69 -12.45
CA THR A 145 12.68 -26.85 -11.80
C THR A 145 14.15 -27.00 -12.24
N SER A 146 15.08 -26.60 -11.37
CA SER A 146 16.48 -26.98 -11.49
C SER A 146 16.63 -28.47 -11.16
N HIS A 147 17.05 -29.28 -12.13
CA HIS A 147 17.27 -30.72 -11.96
C HIS A 147 18.56 -30.98 -11.16
N PRO A 148 18.54 -31.76 -10.07
CA PRO A 148 19.76 -32.19 -9.39
C PRO A 148 20.46 -33.32 -10.16
N ARG A 149 21.78 -33.19 -10.32
CA ARG A 149 22.66 -34.20 -10.93
C ARG A 149 22.92 -35.32 -9.91
N THR A 150 22.50 -36.55 -10.23
CA THR A 150 22.72 -37.75 -9.41
C THR A 150 24.14 -38.32 -9.61
N PRO A 151 24.85 -38.74 -8.54
CA PRO A 151 26.01 -39.63 -8.66
C PRO A 151 25.61 -41.12 -8.69
N LEU A 152 26.47 -41.89 -9.37
CA LEU A 152 26.39 -43.28 -9.86
C LEU A 152 26.20 -44.38 -8.78
N PRO A 153 25.78 -45.61 -9.19
CA PRO A 153 26.41 -46.82 -8.69
C PRO A 153 26.94 -47.75 -9.81
N THR A 154 28.17 -48.21 -9.61
CA THR A 154 28.91 -49.19 -10.42
C THR A 154 28.24 -50.56 -10.38
N ALA A 155 27.98 -51.19 -11.53
CA ALA A 155 27.43 -52.55 -11.63
C ALA A 155 28.53 -53.59 -11.96
N PRO A 156 28.43 -54.85 -11.49
CA PRO A 156 29.43 -55.88 -11.73
C PRO A 156 29.32 -56.54 -13.13
N GLN A 157 30.47 -56.98 -13.64
CA GLN A 157 30.66 -57.73 -14.89
C GLN A 157 29.94 -59.10 -14.88
N PRO A 158 29.25 -59.50 -15.96
CA PRO A 158 28.94 -60.90 -16.22
C PRO A 158 30.03 -61.54 -17.09
N PHE A 159 30.72 -62.55 -16.56
CA PHE A 159 31.64 -63.39 -17.33
C PHE A 159 31.00 -64.76 -17.61
N PHE A 160 31.05 -65.13 -18.90
CA PHE A 160 30.87 -66.46 -19.53
C PHE A 160 29.44 -67.02 -19.65
N SER A 161 29.03 -67.70 -20.73
CA SER A 161 29.78 -68.29 -21.85
C SER A 161 28.87 -68.49 -23.08
N ASN A 162 29.46 -68.56 -24.27
CA ASN A 162 28.88 -69.27 -25.41
C ASN A 162 29.92 -70.27 -25.93
N SER A 163 29.44 -71.50 -26.20
CA SER A 163 30.12 -72.74 -26.66
C SER A 163 30.77 -73.62 -25.58
#